data_AF-A0A0D7BQ74-F1
#
_entry.id   AF-A0A0D7BQ74-F1
#
_cell.length_a   1.000
_cell.length_b   1.000
_cell.length_c   1.000
_cell.angle_alpha   90.00
_cell.angle_beta   90.00
_cell.angle_gamma   90.00
#
_symmetry.space_group_name_H-M   'P 1'
#
loop_
_entity.id
_entity.type
_entity.pdbx_description
1 polymer ?
#
loop_
_entity_poly.entity_id
_entity_poly.type
_entity_poly.pdbx_seq_one_letter_code
_entity_poly.pdbx_strand_id
1 'polypeptide(L)'
;MLSLTAVVLALAPQIFALTINTPSSVTQCEPTQLTWSNGTAPYYIAVIPGGDTTSAALKTFDTTSSESLTWTVDIESGTSVTIRAKDSTGDIAYTDAVTIGSGSDSSCISSSTAGSASYGATSSGASTATSGSQSTSKSGSSTSSTAASTATQDSDSASAFGAISSAAVFVAISAILL
;
A
#
# COMPACT_ATOMS: atom_id res chain seq x y z
N MET A 1 -4.90 -8.52 69.17
CA MET A 1 -5.29 -9.01 67.84
C MET A 1 -5.37 -7.80 66.91
N LEU A 2 -4.26 -7.46 66.26
CA LEU A 2 -4.17 -6.30 65.37
C LEU A 2 -4.58 -6.77 63.97
N SER A 3 -5.80 -6.44 63.53
CA SER A 3 -6.34 -6.87 62.24
C SER A 3 -5.61 -6.15 61.11
N LEU A 4 -4.82 -6.90 60.34
CA LEU A 4 -4.15 -6.42 59.14
C LEU A 4 -5.16 -6.45 57.98
N THR A 5 -5.81 -5.31 57.70
CA THR A 5 -6.63 -5.16 56.48
C THR A 5 -5.70 -5.02 55.28
N ALA A 6 -5.52 -6.11 54.53
CA ALA A 6 -4.84 -6.09 53.25
C ALA A 6 -5.74 -5.41 52.21
N VAL A 7 -5.40 -4.17 51.84
CA VAL A 7 -6.01 -3.49 50.69
C VAL A 7 -5.31 -4.01 49.44
N VAL A 8 -5.95 -4.96 48.75
CA VAL A 8 -5.50 -5.40 47.42
C VAL A 8 -5.95 -4.33 46.42
N LEU A 9 -5.04 -3.48 45.98
CA LEU A 9 -5.27 -2.64 44.81
C LEU A 9 -5.28 -3.55 43.58
N ALA A 10 -6.46 -3.78 43.01
CA ALA A 10 -6.59 -4.43 41.71
C ALA A 10 -6.07 -3.47 40.63
N LEU A 11 -4.89 -3.72 40.08
CA LEU A 11 -4.45 -3.08 38.85
C LEU A 11 -5.25 -3.72 37.70
N ALA A 12 -6.38 -3.13 37.33
CA ALA A 12 -7.03 -3.47 36.08
C ALA A 12 -6.09 -3.08 34.92
N PRO A 13 -5.74 -4.01 34.01
CA PRO A 13 -4.94 -3.67 32.84
C PRO A 13 -5.69 -2.60 32.05
N GLN A 14 -5.04 -1.47 31.84
CA GLN A 14 -5.54 -0.43 30.95
C GLN A 14 -5.38 -0.99 29.53
N ILE A 15 -6.42 -1.64 29.00
CA ILE A 15 -6.45 -2.07 27.60
C ILE A 15 -6.61 -0.83 26.72
N PHE A 16 -5.50 -0.16 26.42
CA PHE A 16 -5.49 0.84 25.36
C PHE A 16 -5.62 0.08 24.04
N ALA A 17 -6.76 0.26 23.36
CA ALA A 17 -7.00 -0.35 22.07
C ALA A 17 -5.91 0.05 21.08
N LEU A 18 -5.38 -0.92 20.34
CA LEU A 18 -4.44 -0.68 19.25
C LEU A 18 -5.05 0.32 18.26
N THR A 19 -4.28 1.32 17.86
CA THR A 19 -4.69 2.33 16.89
C THR A 19 -3.62 2.48 15.83
N ILE A 20 -4.01 2.57 14.56
CA ILE A 20 -3.10 2.81 13.43
C ILE A 20 -3.45 4.14 12.76
N ASN A 21 -2.43 4.91 12.40
CA ASN A 21 -2.61 6.18 11.69
C ASN A 21 -2.85 5.93 10.19
N THR A 22 -3.93 6.50 9.66
CA THR A 22 -4.19 6.51 8.22
C THR A 22 -3.21 7.48 7.54
N PRO A 23 -2.32 7.01 6.63
CA PRO A 23 -1.44 7.90 5.88
C PRO A 23 -2.26 8.83 4.97
N SER A 24 -1.88 10.10 4.91
CA SER A 24 -2.61 11.13 4.14
C SER A 24 -2.56 10.89 2.62
N SER A 25 -1.49 10.28 2.14
CA SER A 25 -1.32 9.91 0.73
C SER A 25 -0.30 8.79 0.64
N VAL A 26 -0.53 7.87 -0.30
CA VAL A 26 0.33 6.71 -0.55
C VAL A 26 0.63 6.70 -2.04
N THR A 27 1.87 6.95 -2.42
CA THR A 27 2.31 6.98 -3.83
C THR A 27 3.05 5.71 -4.17
N GLN A 28 2.76 5.13 -5.34
CA GLN A 28 3.49 3.98 -5.86
C GLN A 28 5.00 4.22 -5.87
N CYS A 29 5.76 3.24 -5.39
CA CYS A 29 7.23 3.24 -5.25
C CYS A 29 7.84 4.32 -4.35
N GLU A 30 7.03 5.06 -3.60
CA GLU A 30 7.52 6.02 -2.61
C GLU A 30 7.54 5.38 -1.20
N PRO A 31 8.56 5.66 -0.37
CA PRO A 31 8.54 5.22 1.02
C PRO A 31 7.45 5.94 1.82
N THR A 32 6.50 5.17 2.34
CA THR A 32 5.44 5.64 3.24
C THR A 32 5.71 5.14 4.65
N GLN A 33 5.69 6.03 5.64
CA GLN A 33 5.80 5.64 7.04
C GLN A 33 4.43 5.27 7.59
N LEU A 34 4.31 4.02 8.04
CA LEU A 34 3.16 3.52 8.78
C LEU A 34 3.46 3.65 10.26
N THR A 35 2.53 4.20 11.03
CA THR A 35 2.67 4.36 12.49
C THR A 35 1.42 3.86 13.19
N TRP A 36 1.61 3.20 14.33
CA TRP A 36 0.54 2.78 15.22
C TRP A 36 0.93 3.11 16.66
N SER A 37 0.00 2.96 17.58
CA SER A 37 0.20 3.25 18.99
C SER A 37 -0.68 2.36 19.83
N ASN A 38 -0.29 2.18 21.09
CA ASN A 38 -0.93 1.27 22.04
C ASN A 38 -0.76 -0.21 21.64
N GLY A 39 -1.52 -1.11 22.26
CA GLY A 39 -1.40 -2.55 22.05
C GLY A 39 -0.15 -3.17 22.67
N THR A 40 0.08 -4.46 22.40
CA THR A 40 1.21 -5.23 22.95
C THR A 40 2.03 -5.91 21.87
N ALA A 41 3.29 -5.51 21.72
CA ALA A 41 4.25 -6.14 20.81
C ALA A 41 4.38 -7.67 21.05
N PRO A 42 4.68 -8.48 20.02
CA PRO A 42 4.96 -8.10 18.63
C PRO A 42 3.72 -7.69 17.83
N TYR A 43 3.93 -6.81 16.86
CA TYR A 43 2.93 -6.33 15.91
C TYR A 43 3.06 -7.04 14.56
N TYR A 44 1.91 -7.32 13.95
CA TYR A 44 1.72 -7.98 12.67
C TYR A 44 1.00 -7.01 11.72
N ILE A 45 1.75 -6.46 10.76
CA ILE A 45 1.20 -5.49 9.81
C ILE A 45 0.91 -6.20 8.48
N ALA A 46 -0.25 -5.92 7.91
CA ALA A 46 -0.65 -6.41 6.60
C ALA A 46 -1.39 -5.33 5.82
N VAL A 47 -1.23 -5.33 4.50
CA VAL A 47 -2.01 -4.54 3.56
C VAL A 47 -3.06 -5.45 2.94
N ILE A 48 -4.33 -5.05 3.03
CA ILE A 48 -5.48 -5.77 2.49
C ILE A 48 -6.19 -4.89 1.46
N PRO A 49 -7.04 -5.46 0.58
CA PRO A 49 -7.89 -4.66 -0.30
C PRO A 49 -8.76 -3.69 0.50
N GLY A 50 -8.91 -2.48 -0.02
CA GLY A 50 -9.68 -1.42 0.63
C GLY A 50 -11.13 -1.82 0.79
N GLY A 51 -11.66 -1.65 2.01
CA GLY A 51 -13.05 -1.99 2.33
C GLY A 51 -13.33 -3.48 2.62
N ASP A 52 -12.36 -4.37 2.41
CA ASP A 52 -12.53 -5.82 2.59
C ASP A 52 -11.60 -6.40 3.68
N THR A 53 -12.06 -6.40 4.92
CA THR A 53 -11.27 -6.89 6.07
C THR A 53 -11.09 -8.41 6.15
N THR A 54 -11.86 -9.17 5.36
CA THR A 54 -11.82 -10.64 5.29
C THR A 54 -10.99 -11.17 4.13
N SER A 55 -10.61 -10.30 3.18
CA SER A 55 -9.82 -10.68 2.01
C SER A 55 -8.39 -11.07 2.38
N ALA A 56 -7.76 -11.86 1.52
CA ALA A 56 -6.35 -12.17 1.66
C ALA A 56 -5.51 -10.88 1.63
N ALA A 57 -4.46 -10.83 2.44
CA ALA A 57 -3.54 -9.71 2.43
C ALA A 57 -2.81 -9.63 1.08
N LEU A 58 -2.83 -8.46 0.47
CA LEU A 58 -2.03 -8.11 -0.71
C LEU A 58 -0.54 -8.14 -0.36
N LYS A 59 -0.20 -7.72 0.86
CA LYS A 59 1.16 -7.77 1.40
C LYS A 59 1.13 -8.02 2.90
N THR A 60 2.06 -8.81 3.39
CA THR A 60 2.30 -8.99 4.84
C THR A 60 3.74 -8.61 5.14
N PHE A 61 3.95 -7.90 6.24
CA PHE A 61 5.28 -7.53 6.71
C PHE A 61 5.77 -8.50 7.77
N ASP A 62 7.07 -8.49 8.02
CA ASP A 62 7.65 -9.20 9.15
C ASP A 62 7.13 -8.65 10.48
N THR A 63 7.14 -9.50 11.49
CA THR A 63 6.77 -9.10 12.85
C THR A 63 7.76 -8.07 13.38
N THR A 64 7.25 -6.99 13.96
CA THR A 64 8.08 -5.94 14.55
C THR A 64 7.61 -5.59 15.95
N SER A 65 8.54 -5.21 16.83
CA SER A 65 8.21 -4.65 18.15
C SER A 65 8.21 -3.12 18.14
N SER A 66 8.58 -2.50 17.02
CA SER A 66 8.50 -1.05 16.83
C SER A 66 7.05 -0.64 16.54
N GLU A 67 6.71 0.61 16.87
CA GLU A 67 5.39 1.20 16.61
C GLU A 67 5.32 1.93 15.25
N SER A 68 6.33 1.70 14.40
CA SER A 68 6.44 2.30 13.08
C SER A 68 7.13 1.35 12.11
N LEU A 69 6.73 1.39 10.84
CA LEU A 69 7.36 0.65 9.75
C LEU A 69 7.35 1.49 8.47
N THR A 70 8.48 1.50 7.76
CA THR A 70 8.56 2.13 6.44
C THR A 70 8.20 1.12 5.37
N TRP A 71 7.15 1.42 4.61
CA TRP A 71 6.70 0.63 3.49
C TRP A 71 7.07 1.33 2.18
N THR A 72 7.91 0.70 1.37
CA THR A 72 8.04 1.07 -0.05
C THR A 72 6.85 0.51 -0.80
N VAL A 73 5.96 1.39 -1.27
CA VAL A 73 4.66 1.01 -1.84
C VAL A 73 4.84 0.24 -3.14
N ASP A 74 4.83 -1.08 -3.05
CA ASP A 74 5.03 -2.03 -4.14
C ASP A 74 3.71 -2.58 -4.73
N ILE A 75 2.63 -1.82 -4.58
CA ILE A 75 1.31 -2.15 -5.13
C ILE A 75 0.99 -1.13 -6.24
N GLU A 76 0.31 -1.59 -7.29
CA GLU A 76 -0.05 -0.77 -8.45
C GLU A 76 -0.97 0.39 -8.06
N SER A 77 -0.74 1.55 -8.70
CA SER A 77 -1.60 2.71 -8.55
C SER A 77 -3.04 2.43 -8.99
N GLY A 78 -3.99 3.15 -8.38
CA GLY A 78 -5.43 2.89 -8.55
C GLY A 78 -5.97 1.76 -7.66
N THR A 79 -5.11 1.00 -6.98
CA THR A 79 -5.55 0.01 -5.99
C THR A 79 -5.97 0.71 -4.70
N SER A 80 -7.20 0.44 -4.25
CA SER A 80 -7.65 0.83 -2.90
C SER A 80 -7.12 -0.17 -1.90
N VAL A 81 -6.45 0.31 -0.85
CA VAL A 81 -5.83 -0.52 0.18
C VAL A 81 -6.22 -0.05 1.57
N THR A 82 -6.28 -1.00 2.50
CA THR A 82 -6.42 -0.74 3.93
C THR A 82 -5.25 -1.40 4.64
N ILE A 83 -4.63 -0.70 5.60
CA ILE A 83 -3.58 -1.29 6.44
C ILE A 83 -4.23 -1.87 7.68
N ARG A 84 -3.96 -3.13 7.95
CA ARG A 84 -4.32 -3.85 9.18
C ARG A 84 -3.10 -3.95 10.08
N ALA A 85 -3.22 -3.48 11.31
CA ALA A 85 -2.29 -3.81 12.40
C ALA A 85 -2.98 -4.80 13.34
N LYS A 86 -2.28 -5.88 13.69
CA LYS A 86 -2.68 -6.80 14.75
C LYS A 86 -1.56 -6.91 15.76
N ASP A 87 -1.86 -6.97 17.04
CA ASP A 87 -0.85 -7.17 18.07
C ASP A 87 -0.80 -8.63 18.58
N SER A 88 -0.03 -8.88 19.63
CA SER A 88 0.12 -10.22 20.21
C SER A 88 -1.07 -10.67 21.05
N THR A 89 -1.87 -9.76 21.58
CA THR A 89 -3.10 -10.06 22.33
C THR A 89 -4.28 -10.36 21.41
N GLY A 90 -4.15 -10.03 20.12
CA GLY A 90 -5.14 -10.27 19.09
C GLY A 90 -6.03 -9.07 18.80
N ASP A 91 -5.70 -7.91 19.35
CA ASP A 91 -6.36 -6.64 19.04
C ASP A 91 -5.99 -6.23 17.61
N ILE A 92 -6.99 -5.79 16.85
CA ILE A 92 -6.85 -5.44 15.44
C ILE A 92 -7.29 -3.99 15.23
N ALA A 93 -6.44 -3.22 14.56
CA ALA A 93 -6.72 -1.88 14.10
C ALA A 93 -6.63 -1.81 12.58
N TYR A 94 -7.47 -0.97 11.97
CA TYR A 94 -7.49 -0.74 10.54
C TYR A 94 -7.38 0.75 10.26
N THR A 95 -6.69 1.11 9.19
CA THR A 95 -6.78 2.46 8.62
C THR A 95 -8.06 2.61 7.81
N ASP A 96 -8.37 3.83 7.42
CA ASP A 96 -9.32 4.04 6.31
C ASP A 96 -8.76 3.45 5.01
N ALA A 97 -9.65 3.26 4.04
CA ALA A 97 -9.27 2.87 2.69
C ALA A 97 -8.58 4.05 1.99
N VAL A 98 -7.35 3.83 1.52
CA VAL A 98 -6.55 4.82 0.81
C VAL A 98 -6.28 4.31 -0.60
N THR A 99 -6.42 5.17 -1.60
CA THR A 99 -6.10 4.82 -3.00
C THR A 99 -4.65 5.16 -3.29
N ILE A 100 -3.92 4.23 -3.90
CA ILE A 100 -2.52 4.45 -4.25
C ILE A 100 -2.42 5.38 -5.45
N GLY A 101 -1.71 6.48 -5.29
CA GLY A 101 -1.40 7.44 -6.35
C GLY A 101 -0.34 6.92 -7.32
N SER A 102 -0.38 7.37 -8.57
CA SER A 102 0.64 7.07 -9.57
C SER A 102 1.97 7.74 -9.19
N GLY A 103 3.04 6.94 -9.10
CA GLY A 103 4.40 7.41 -8.91
C GLY A 103 5.12 7.70 -10.23
N SER A 104 6.34 8.22 -10.14
CA SER A 104 7.21 8.48 -11.30
C SER A 104 7.78 7.20 -11.92
N ASP A 105 7.81 6.10 -11.15
CA ASP A 105 8.42 4.82 -11.51
C ASP A 105 7.61 3.64 -10.96
N SER A 106 7.73 2.47 -11.59
CA SER A 106 7.08 1.21 -11.17
C SER A 106 8.06 0.09 -10.80
N SER A 107 9.35 0.43 -10.66
CA SER A 107 10.44 -0.52 -10.40
C SER A 107 10.29 -1.34 -9.11
N CYS A 108 9.59 -0.80 -8.11
CA CYS A 108 9.33 -1.47 -6.84
C CYS A 108 8.35 -2.65 -6.95
N ILE A 109 7.44 -2.65 -7.94
CA ILE A 109 6.40 -3.67 -8.09
C ILE A 109 6.98 -4.96 -8.66
N SER A 110 7.93 -4.85 -9.58
CA SER A 110 8.67 -5.98 -10.15
C SER A 110 9.58 -6.67 -9.13
N SER A 111 9.88 -6.00 -8.01
CA SER A 111 10.83 -6.45 -6.98
C SER A 111 10.19 -7.25 -5.86
N SER A 112 8.86 -7.35 -5.78
CA SER A 112 8.14 -8.07 -4.71
C SER A 112 8.25 -9.59 -4.80
N THR A 113 8.96 -10.12 -5.80
CA THR A 113 9.46 -11.51 -5.86
C THR A 113 10.95 -11.56 -5.49
N ALA A 114 11.39 -10.85 -4.46
CA ALA A 114 12.71 -11.05 -3.87
C ALA A 114 12.65 -10.76 -2.37
N GLY A 115 12.39 -11.81 -1.59
CA GLY A 115 12.66 -11.78 -0.16
C GLY A 115 14.13 -11.45 0.10
N SER A 116 14.36 -10.59 1.10
CA SER A 116 15.57 -10.36 1.89
C SER A 116 16.94 -10.71 1.26
N ALA A 117 17.73 -9.67 0.99
CA ALA A 117 19.18 -9.75 1.08
C ALA A 117 19.76 -8.49 1.73
N SER A 118 19.94 -8.56 3.05
CA SER A 118 20.84 -7.69 3.80
C SER A 118 22.27 -8.11 3.49
N TYR A 119 23.04 -7.30 2.77
CA TYR A 119 24.49 -7.24 2.94
C TYR A 119 24.95 -5.80 2.72
N GLY A 120 25.42 -5.17 3.79
CA GLY A 120 26.24 -3.97 3.68
C GLY A 120 27.64 -4.32 3.17
N ALA A 121 28.19 -3.46 2.33
CA ALA A 121 29.63 -3.24 2.24
C ALA A 121 29.89 -1.86 1.66
N THR A 122 30.78 -1.13 2.33
CA THR A 122 31.17 0.24 2.05
C THR A 122 32.35 0.29 1.08
N SER A 123 32.36 1.32 0.22
CA SER A 123 33.53 2.12 -0.19
C SER A 123 34.63 1.54 -1.11
N SER A 124 34.73 2.21 -2.26
CA SER A 124 35.94 2.78 -2.90
C SER A 124 36.84 1.91 -3.79
N GLY A 125 37.06 2.40 -5.01
CA GLY A 125 38.16 1.98 -5.89
C GLY A 125 38.05 2.55 -7.31
N ALA A 126 38.45 3.80 -7.49
CA ALA A 126 38.64 4.42 -8.81
C ALA A 126 39.87 3.84 -9.53
N SER A 127 39.85 3.79 -10.87
CA SER A 127 40.80 4.46 -11.78
C SER A 127 40.76 3.91 -13.22
N THR A 128 40.40 4.79 -14.15
CA THR A 128 40.98 5.07 -15.49
C THR A 128 41.75 4.00 -16.28
N ALA A 129 41.39 3.87 -17.57
CA ALA A 129 42.35 3.92 -18.68
C ALA A 129 41.66 4.41 -19.98
N THR A 130 42.46 5.10 -20.80
CA THR A 130 42.14 6.06 -21.87
C THR A 130 42.67 5.57 -23.24
N SER A 131 42.16 6.18 -24.32
CA SER A 131 42.65 6.23 -25.73
C SER A 131 42.31 5.02 -26.61
N GLY A 132 41.92 5.13 -27.89
CA GLY A 132 41.77 6.19 -28.92
C GLY A 132 41.09 5.49 -30.13
N SER A 133 40.67 6.06 -31.27
CA SER A 133 40.95 7.27 -32.02
C SER A 133 39.89 7.38 -33.14
N GLN A 134 39.54 8.61 -33.54
CA GLN A 134 39.46 9.17 -34.92
C GLN A 134 39.21 8.22 -36.12
N SER A 135 38.43 8.51 -37.17
CA SER A 135 37.84 9.74 -37.73
C SER A 135 36.94 9.36 -38.93
N THR A 136 36.19 10.35 -39.42
CA THR A 136 35.83 10.63 -40.83
C THR A 136 34.35 10.67 -41.20
N SER A 137 34.03 11.84 -41.74
CA SER A 137 32.76 12.38 -42.17
C SER A 137 32.15 11.66 -43.38
N LYS A 138 30.82 11.69 -43.50
CA LYS A 138 30.17 11.95 -44.79
C LYS A 138 28.79 12.58 -44.60
N SER A 139 28.68 13.78 -45.16
CA SER A 139 27.45 14.51 -45.45
C SER A 139 26.69 13.83 -46.59
N GLY A 140 25.36 13.87 -46.54
CA GLY A 140 24.46 13.40 -47.61
C GLY A 140 23.02 13.84 -47.32
N SER A 141 22.53 14.75 -48.15
CA SER A 141 21.39 15.64 -47.92
C SER A 141 20.00 15.07 -48.25
N SER A 142 19.00 15.83 -47.79
CA SER A 142 17.69 16.15 -48.42
C SER A 142 16.55 15.11 -48.43
N THR A 143 15.44 15.47 -47.78
CA THR A 143 14.10 15.73 -48.39
C THR A 143 13.12 16.06 -47.24
N SER A 144 12.82 17.34 -47.05
CA SER A 144 11.59 18.05 -47.49
C SER A 144 10.37 17.82 -46.60
N SER A 145 10.03 18.89 -45.91
CA SER A 145 8.86 19.20 -45.10
C SER A 145 7.53 19.18 -45.87
N THR A 146 6.51 18.60 -45.25
CA THR A 146 5.06 18.89 -45.33
C THR A 146 4.44 17.94 -44.27
N ALA A 147 3.55 18.31 -43.36
CA ALA A 147 2.42 19.21 -43.47
C ALA A 147 2.15 19.94 -42.14
N ALA A 148 1.57 21.13 -42.28
CA ALA A 148 0.98 21.89 -41.20
C ALA A 148 -0.52 21.59 -41.07
N SER A 149 -1.02 21.83 -39.86
CA SER A 149 -2.39 22.24 -39.52
C SER A 149 -3.50 21.19 -39.59
N THR A 150 -4.16 20.90 -38.46
CA THR A 150 -5.37 21.62 -38.02
C THR A 150 -5.90 21.06 -36.70
N ALA A 151 -6.42 21.96 -35.88
CA ALA A 151 -7.13 21.69 -34.64
C ALA A 151 -8.62 21.49 -34.91
N THR A 152 -9.24 20.53 -34.22
CA THR A 152 -10.67 20.43 -33.87
C THR A 152 -10.71 19.46 -32.68
N GLN A 153 -10.81 19.90 -31.42
CA GLN A 153 -12.07 20.08 -30.71
C GLN A 153 -13.22 19.24 -31.26
N ASP A 154 -13.57 18.17 -30.55
CA ASP A 154 -14.97 17.90 -30.25
C ASP A 154 -15.10 17.13 -28.94
N SER A 155 -15.97 17.67 -28.09
CA SER A 155 -16.42 17.08 -26.84
C SER A 155 -17.73 16.40 -27.17
N ASP A 156 -17.88 15.12 -26.84
CA ASP A 156 -19.23 14.57 -26.67
C ASP A 156 -19.30 13.65 -25.46
N SER A 157 -20.12 14.13 -24.53
CA SER A 157 -20.64 13.39 -23.41
C SER A 157 -21.64 12.37 -23.93
N ALA A 158 -21.54 11.11 -23.48
CA ALA A 158 -22.68 10.21 -23.52
C ALA A 158 -22.69 9.34 -22.26
N SER A 159 -23.44 9.81 -21.28
CA SER A 159 -24.03 9.00 -20.23
C SER A 159 -24.91 7.92 -20.87
N ALA A 160 -24.68 6.66 -20.52
CA ALA A 160 -25.64 5.59 -20.79
C ALA A 160 -25.94 4.87 -19.48
N PHE A 161 -27.01 5.33 -18.84
CA PHE A 161 -27.75 4.59 -17.83
C PHE A 161 -28.42 3.37 -18.48
N GLY A 162 -28.46 2.27 -17.74
CA GLY A 162 -29.56 1.32 -17.81
C GLY A 162 -29.37 0.09 -18.70
N ALA A 163 -29.02 -1.02 -18.08
CA ALA A 163 -29.51 -2.33 -18.50
C ALA A 163 -29.96 -3.12 -17.26
N ILE A 164 -31.27 -3.05 -17.00
CA ILE A 164 -32.01 -3.92 -16.11
C ILE A 164 -32.05 -5.33 -16.69
N SER A 165 -31.54 -6.32 -15.98
CA SER A 165 -31.84 -7.75 -16.24
C SER A 165 -32.55 -8.32 -15.03
N SER A 166 -33.88 -8.25 -15.09
CA SER A 166 -34.83 -8.84 -14.16
C SER A 166 -34.94 -10.34 -14.46
N ALA A 167 -34.51 -11.19 -13.52
CA ALA A 167 -34.95 -12.57 -13.45
C ALA A 167 -35.47 -12.84 -12.03
N ALA A 168 -36.79 -12.85 -11.93
CA ALA A 168 -37.52 -13.19 -10.73
C ALA A 168 -37.32 -14.66 -10.38
N VAL A 169 -37.00 -14.94 -9.11
CA VAL A 169 -37.34 -16.21 -8.47
C VAL A 169 -38.01 -15.87 -7.14
N PHE A 170 -39.34 -15.76 -7.19
CA PHE A 170 -40.21 -15.91 -6.02
C PHE A 170 -40.40 -17.41 -5.73
N VAL A 171 -40.85 -17.69 -4.50
CA VAL A 171 -41.23 -18.99 -3.86
C VAL A 171 -40.16 -19.42 -2.82
N ALA A 172 -40.42 -19.64 -1.53
CA ALA A 172 -41.60 -19.50 -0.67
C ALA A 172 -41.20 -19.86 0.80
N ILE A 173 -41.81 -19.15 1.77
CA ILE A 173 -42.39 -19.63 3.04
C ILE A 173 -41.48 -20.37 4.06
N SER A 174 -41.31 -19.78 5.26
CA SER A 174 -41.91 -20.31 6.51
C SER A 174 -41.66 -19.37 7.71
N ALA A 175 -42.75 -19.11 8.44
CA ALA A 175 -42.83 -18.33 9.67
C ALA A 175 -42.40 -19.14 10.90
N ILE A 176 -41.97 -18.45 11.98
CA ILE A 176 -42.22 -18.75 13.41
C ILE A 176 -41.58 -17.59 14.21
N LEU A 177 -42.37 -16.60 14.62
CA LEU A 177 -43.06 -16.43 15.91
C LEU A 177 -42.11 -16.14 17.09
N LEU A 178 -42.05 -14.86 17.51
CA LEU A 178 -42.18 -14.36 18.89
C LEU A 178 -42.28 -12.83 18.87
#